data_AF-A0AA41WH20-F1
#
_entry.id   AF-A0AA41WH20-F1
#
_cell.length_a   1.000
_cell.length_b   1.000
_cell.length_c   1.000
_cell.angle_alpha   90.00
_cell.angle_beta   90.00
_cell.angle_gamma   90.00
#
_symmetry.space_group_name_H-M   'P 1'
#
loop_
_entity.id
_entity.type
_entity.pdbx_description
1 polymer ?
#
loop_
_entity_poly.entity_id
_entity_poly.type
_entity_poly.pdbx_seq_one_letter_code
_entity_poly.pdbx_strand_id
1 'polypeptide(L)'
;MTSSDEPLVYRYEDVLRAIGHFIDEHDLQDVVILQTDEGILLRGYRRPRPGDPTPTSFINRTFTNEEIARIHEEAKQRRGTGSRLLQ
;
A
#
# COMPACT_ATOMS: atom_id res chain seq x y z
N MET A 1 -11.67 29.75 0.17
CA MET A 1 -11.61 28.46 0.87
C MET A 1 -12.52 27.50 0.13
N THR A 2 -12.02 26.91 -0.96
CA THR A 2 -12.74 25.87 -1.70
C THR A 2 -12.54 24.56 -0.95
N SER A 3 -13.61 24.10 -0.30
CA SER A 3 -13.74 22.74 0.21
C SER A 3 -13.61 21.77 -0.95
N SER A 4 -12.43 21.19 -1.12
CA SER A 4 -12.16 20.07 -2.01
C SER A 4 -12.76 18.79 -1.41
N ASP A 5 -14.09 18.74 -1.39
CA ASP A 5 -14.91 17.59 -0.98
C ASP A 5 -15.36 16.80 -2.21
N GLU A 6 -14.53 16.80 -3.26
CA GLU A 6 -14.74 15.92 -4.39
C GLU A 6 -14.33 14.52 -3.91
N PRO A 7 -15.26 13.55 -3.85
CA PRO A 7 -14.92 12.22 -3.38
C PRO A 7 -13.86 11.69 -4.32
N LEU A 8 -12.66 11.50 -3.81
CA LEU A 8 -11.58 10.92 -4.57
C LEU A 8 -12.02 9.49 -4.90
N VAL A 9 -12.55 9.30 -6.11
CA VAL A 9 -12.99 7.99 -6.59
C VAL A 9 -11.75 7.19 -6.95
N TYR A 10 -11.12 6.64 -5.93
CA TYR A 10 -10.05 5.67 -6.10
C TYR A 10 -10.65 4.34 -6.53
N ARG A 11 -10.03 3.70 -7.52
CA ARG A 11 -10.29 2.27 -7.70
C ARG A 11 -9.68 1.58 -6.49
N TYR A 12 -10.49 0.86 -5.74
CA TYR A 12 -10.04 0.13 -4.55
C TYR A 12 -8.85 -0.80 -4.87
N GLU A 13 -8.80 -1.32 -6.11
CA GLU A 13 -7.69 -2.09 -6.68
C GLU A 13 -6.33 -1.36 -6.64
N ASP A 14 -6.32 -0.05 -6.83
CA ASP A 14 -5.08 0.75 -6.80
C ASP A 14 -4.57 0.92 -5.38
N VAL A 15 -5.49 1.07 -4.43
CA VAL A 15 -5.19 1.08 -2.99
C VAL A 15 -4.63 -0.27 -2.54
N LEU A 16 -5.25 -1.37 -2.96
CA LEU A 16 -4.74 -2.72 -2.67
C LEU A 16 -3.38 -2.98 -3.33
N ARG A 17 -3.13 -2.45 -4.54
CA ARG A 17 -1.83 -2.57 -5.20
C ARG A 17 -0.73 -1.80 -4.45
N ALA A 18 -1.04 -0.62 -3.94
CA ALA A 18 -0.15 0.17 -3.09
C ALA A 18 0.24 -0.58 -1.81
N ILE A 19 -0.76 -1.13 -1.11
CA ILE A 19 -0.55 -1.92 0.11
C ILE A 19 0.23 -3.19 -0.20
N GLY A 20 -0.09 -3.88 -1.30
CA GLY A 20 0.63 -5.07 -1.76
C GLY A 20 2.10 -4.78 -2.03
N HIS A 21 2.41 -3.67 -2.72
CA HIS A 21 3.79 -3.24 -2.93
C HIS A 21 4.55 -3.03 -1.62
N PHE A 22 3.92 -2.38 -0.62
CA PHE A 22 4.53 -2.21 0.70
C PHE A 22 4.77 -3.56 1.41
N ILE A 23 3.80 -4.49 1.33
CA ILE A 23 3.93 -5.86 1.86
C ILE A 23 5.15 -6.57 1.23
N ASP A 24 5.30 -6.48 -0.09
CA ASP A 24 6.41 -7.09 -0.83
C ASP A 24 7.76 -6.50 -0.43
N GLU A 25 7.86 -5.17 -0.34
CA GLU A 25 9.09 -4.46 0.05
C GLU A 25 9.57 -4.85 1.46
N HIS A 26 8.62 -5.14 2.35
CA HIS A 26 8.91 -5.45 3.75
C HIS A 26 8.89 -6.96 4.06
N ASP A 27 8.68 -7.81 3.03
CA ASP A 27 8.60 -9.27 3.13
C ASP A 27 7.63 -9.69 4.25
N LEU A 28 6.44 -9.06 4.28
CA LEU A 28 5.44 -9.32 5.32
C LEU A 28 4.65 -10.59 5.02
N GLN A 29 4.34 -11.34 6.08
CA GLN A 29 3.46 -12.50 6.08
C GLN A 29 2.44 -12.40 7.21
N ASP A 30 1.43 -13.28 7.18
CA ASP A 30 0.34 -13.33 8.15
C ASP A 30 -0.32 -11.95 8.34
N VAL A 31 -0.66 -11.33 7.19
CA VAL A 31 -1.10 -9.94 7.13
C VAL A 31 -2.59 -9.78 7.41
N VAL A 32 -2.94 -8.71 8.13
CA VAL A 32 -4.30 -8.21 8.30
C VAL A 32 -4.40 -6.84 7.66
N ILE A 33 -5.38 -6.66 6.78
CA ILE A 33 -5.71 -5.38 6.15
C ILE A 33 -7.13 -5.03 6.60
N LEU A 34 -7.28 -3.88 7.26
CA LEU A 34 -8.57 -3.40 7.78
C LEU A 34 -8.81 -1.97 7.33
N GLN A 35 -9.92 -1.75 6.61
CA GLN A 35 -10.41 -0.41 6.34
C GLN A 35 -11.04 0.16 7.62
N THR A 36 -10.61 1.36 8.01
CA THR A 36 -11.19 2.18 9.07
C THR A 36 -11.68 3.50 8.46
N ASP A 37 -12.28 4.33 9.31
CA ASP A 37 -12.61 5.73 9.01
C ASP A 37 -11.35 6.60 8.82
N GLU A 38 -10.28 6.32 9.56
CA GLU A 38 -8.99 7.01 9.45
C GLU A 38 -8.14 6.60 8.22
N GLY A 39 -8.47 5.48 7.58
CA GLY A 39 -7.74 4.98 6.42
C GLY A 39 -7.64 3.45 6.40
N ILE A 40 -6.45 2.91 6.13
CA ILE A 40 -6.23 1.45 6.11
C ILE A 40 -5.16 1.04 7.11
N LEU A 41 -5.55 0.19 8.04
CA LEU A 41 -4.64 -0.46 8.97
C LEU A 41 -4.07 -1.73 8.35
N LEU A 42 -2.74 -1.80 8.27
CA LEU A 42 -1.97 -2.97 7.90
C LEU A 42 -1.21 -3.50 9.11
N ARG A 43 -1.42 -4.77 9.42
CA ARG A 43 -0.65 -5.51 10.43
C ARG A 43 -0.05 -6.76 9.80
N GLY A 44 1.09 -7.20 10.31
CA GLY A 44 1.70 -8.45 9.86
C GLY A 44 3.04 -8.69 10.53
N TYR A 45 3.70 -9.76 10.12
CA TYR A 45 5.02 -10.12 10.62
C TYR A 45 6.01 -10.10 9.48
N ARG A 46 7.22 -9.59 9.74
CA ARG A 46 8.32 -9.79 8.79
C ARG A 46 8.66 -11.27 8.73
N ARG A 47 8.71 -11.83 7.53
CA ARG A 47 9.09 -13.21 7.31
C ARG A 47 10.53 -13.44 7.78
N PRO A 48 10.76 -14.40 8.70
CA PRO A 48 12.12 -14.80 9.05
C PRO A 48 12.75 -15.55 7.87
N ARG A 49 13.99 -15.21 7.52
CA ARG A 49 14.74 -15.89 6.47
C ARG A 49 15.69 -16.91 7.08
N PRO A 50 15.89 -18.10 6.45
CA PRO A 50 16.87 -19.06 6.93
C PRO A 50 18.26 -18.42 7.04
N GLY A 51 18.87 -18.49 8.23
CA GLY A 51 20.18 -17.88 8.50
C GLY A 51 20.15 -16.38 8.86
N ASP A 52 18.98 -15.74 8.87
CA ASP A 52 18.82 -14.37 9.38
C ASP A 52 18.58 -14.43 10.90
N PRO A 53 19.49 -13.88 11.74
CA PRO A 53 19.30 -13.85 13.19
C PRO A 53 18.22 -12.85 13.64
N THR A 54 17.66 -12.07 12.71
CA THR A 54 16.62 -11.09 13.01
C THR A 54 15.35 -11.81 13.48
N PRO A 55 14.88 -11.53 14.70
CA PRO A 55 13.64 -12.13 15.19
C PRO A 55 12.44 -11.65 14.38
N THR A 56 11.39 -12.47 14.33
CA THR A 56 10.11 -12.10 13.72
C THR A 56 9.62 -10.78 14.32
N SER A 57 9.58 -9.72 13.50
CA SER A 57 9.15 -8.39 13.93
C SER A 57 7.71 -8.13 13.52
N PHE A 58 6.88 -7.72 14.48
CA PHE A 58 5.52 -7.27 14.20
C PHE A 58 5.53 -5.87 13.60
N ILE A 59 4.80 -5.70 12.51
CA ILE A 59 4.56 -4.43 11.85
C ILE A 59 3.10 -4.03 12.05
N ASN A 60 2.88 -2.78 12.41
CA ASN A 60 1.56 -2.17 12.55
C ASN A 60 1.63 -0.76 11.95
N ARG A 61 1.01 -0.58 10.78
CA ARG A 61 1.05 0.66 10.01
C ARG A 61 -0.36 1.07 9.62
N THR A 62 -0.70 2.33 9.81
CA THR A 62 -1.91 2.94 9.25
C THR A 62 -1.52 3.74 8.02
N PHE A 63 -2.19 3.52 6.90
CA PHE A 63 -2.15 4.36 5.71
C PHE A 63 -3.31 5.36 5.80
N THR A 64 -3.00 6.64 5.96
CA THR A 64 -4.06 7.66 6.02
C THR A 64 -4.72 7.86 4.65
N ASN A 65 -5.91 8.47 4.63
CA ASN A 65 -6.58 8.81 3.38
C ASN A 65 -5.71 9.72 2.47
N GLU A 66 -4.94 10.63 3.05
CA GLU A 66 -3.98 11.48 2.32
C GLU A 66 -2.80 10.67 1.77
N GLU A 67 -2.31 9.67 2.50
CA GLU A 67 -1.26 8.77 2.00
C GLU A 67 -1.75 7.90 0.85
N ILE A 68 -2.97 7.36 0.96
CA ILE A 68 -3.60 6.60 -0.11
C ILE A 68 -3.75 7.47 -1.37
N ALA A 69 -4.14 8.74 -1.19
CA ALA A 69 -4.19 9.72 -2.27
C ALA A 69 -2.86 9.91 -2.98
N ARG A 70 -1.77 10.07 -2.21
CA ARG A 70 -0.42 10.24 -2.75
C ARG A 70 0.06 9.00 -3.50
N ILE A 71 -0.10 7.81 -2.91
CA ILE A 71 0.38 6.57 -3.55
C ILE A 71 -0.37 6.32 -4.87
N HIS A 72 -1.64 6.72 -4.96
CA HIS A 72 -2.39 6.65 -6.21
C HIS A 72 -1.85 7.57 -7.30
N GLU A 73 -1.53 8.82 -6.96
CA GLU A 73 -0.95 9.76 -7.93
C GLU A 73 0.43 9.29 -8.41
N GLU A 74 1.25 8.72 -7.52
CA GLU A 74 2.51 8.09 -7.91
C GLU A 74 2.29 6.87 -8.82
N ALA A 75 1.27 6.04 -8.54
CA ALA A 75 0.94 4.88 -9.37
C ALA A 75 0.44 5.30 -10.78
N LYS A 76 -0.32 6.39 -10.90
CA LYS A 76 -0.70 6.98 -12.20
C LYS A 76 0.53 7.42 -12.99
N GLN A 77 1.50 8.06 -12.34
CA GLN A 77 2.76 8.46 -12.98
C GLN A 77 3.56 7.25 -13.48
N ARG A 78 3.59 6.16 -12.70
CA ARG A 78 4.23 4.89 -13.10
C ARG A 78 3.50 4.18 -14.26
N ARG A 79 2.20 4.42 -14.46
CA ARG A 79 1.41 3.85 -15.57
C ARG A 79 1.70 4.48 -16.95
N GLY A 80 2.51 5.55 -17.02
CA GLY A 80 2.97 6.14 -18.29
C GLY A 80 4.18 5.44 -18.94
N THR A 81 4.85 4.52 -18.23
CA THR A 81 6.06 3.81 -18.71
C THR A 81 5.83 2.32 -18.93
N GLY A 82 4.58 1.86 -18.89
CA GLY A 82 4.20 0.52 -19.33
C GLY A 82 4.71 0.26 -20.74
N SER A 83 5.69 -0.63 -20.83
CA SER A 83 6.44 -0.99 -22.03
C SER A 83 5.56 -1.11 -23.28
N ARG A 84 6.03 -0.52 -24.40
CA ARG A 84 5.58 -0.81 -25.78
C ARG A 84 5.99 -2.23 -26.20
N LEU A 85 5.68 -3.22 -25.38
CA LEU A 85 5.86 -4.64 -25.69
C LEU A 85 4.49 -5.27 -25.61
N LEU A 86 3.68 -5.02 -26.64
CA LEU A 86 2.55 -5.79 -27.16
C LEU A 86 1.91 -4.87 -28.23
N GLN A 87 2.56 -4.81 -29.40
CA GLN A 87 1.96 -4.44 -30.68
C GLN A 87 2.04 -5.67 -31.58
#